data_AF-A0A9D7NG59-F1
#
_entry.id   AF-A0A9D7NG59-F1
#
_cell.length_a   1.000
_cell.length_b   1.000
_cell.length_c   1.000
_cell.angle_alpha   90.00
_cell.angle_beta   90.00
_cell.angle_gamma   90.00
#
_symmetry.space_group_name_H-M   'P 1'
#
loop_
_entity.id
_entity.type
_entity.pdbx_description
1 polymer ?
#
loop_
_entity_poly.entity_id
_entity_poly.type
_entity_poly.pdbx_seq_one_letter_code
_entity_poly.pdbx_strand_id
1 'polypeptide(L)'
;MLVQYQLIHEDCLEIFSGNEKKELRYSLDGKFLEEKPSPVYFQDKVVLKKHEIFYSKDLANLSFFGNGNCYELFSMDKIKGKLNLLKSKDQEDFRKFVDSRTNNPFFKFEDNLFFYKFFTDTIFNLSEKELKIRYVIKFQERGIPSNFWKKNSRYSEKIEALEKERLAYFSGRFFESVRFVSLVYGYQGNSVWYIRDKKNSKQINSLSIRLEKYDLDLFPPLQFSENGFFYFIPAKAFKRLINGHSNPSILPYRFREIADSLNESDNPVILRINLLNK
;
A
#
# COMPACT_ATOMS: atom_id res chain seq x y z
N MET A 1 -25.71 37.45 6.90
CA MET A 1 -24.72 37.80 5.85
C MET A 1 -23.41 38.04 6.58
N LEU A 2 -22.32 37.28 6.47
CA LEU A 2 -21.96 36.03 5.80
C LEU A 2 -21.65 34.98 6.88
N VAL A 3 -22.14 33.75 6.71
CA VAL A 3 -21.55 32.59 7.40
C VAL A 3 -20.33 32.21 6.58
N GLN A 4 -19.15 32.56 7.10
CA GLN A 4 -17.89 32.22 6.48
C GLN A 4 -17.54 30.78 6.92
N TYR A 5 -17.96 29.79 6.14
CA TYR A 5 -17.42 28.45 6.25
C TYR A 5 -15.98 28.48 5.72
N GLN A 6 -15.01 28.76 6.59
CA GLN A 6 -13.64 28.32 6.35
C GLN A 6 -13.63 26.80 6.59
N LEU A 7 -13.72 26.03 5.51
CA LEU A 7 -13.21 24.66 5.48
C LEU A 7 -11.70 24.75 5.71
N ILE A 8 -11.30 24.77 6.97
CA ILE A 8 -9.91 24.55 7.36
C ILE A 8 -9.63 23.09 6.98
N HIS A 9 -8.80 22.89 5.96
CA HIS A 9 -8.06 21.65 5.82
C HIS A 9 -7.22 21.54 7.10
N GLU A 10 -7.66 20.75 8.07
CA GLU A 10 -7.02 20.75 9.39
C GLU A 10 -5.63 20.11 9.28
N ASP A 11 -4.60 20.94 9.47
CA ASP A 11 -3.19 20.58 9.67
C ASP A 11 -3.03 19.78 10.96
N CYS A 12 -3.51 18.54 10.95
CA CYS A 12 -3.48 17.65 12.10
C CYS A 12 -3.14 16.22 11.69
N LEU A 13 -2.50 15.52 12.62
CA LEU A 13 -2.29 14.08 12.59
C LEU A 13 -3.46 13.42 13.28
N GLU A 14 -4.17 12.55 12.55
CA GLU A 14 -5.17 11.65 13.12
C GLU A 14 -4.53 10.27 13.34
N ILE A 15 -4.63 9.76 14.57
CA ILE A 15 -4.08 8.47 14.98
C ILE A 15 -5.22 7.61 15.51
N PHE A 16 -5.32 6.37 15.02
CA PHE A 16 -6.26 5.39 15.57
C PHE A 16 -5.58 4.53 16.63
N SER A 17 -6.09 4.58 17.86
CA SER A 17 -5.71 3.64 18.92
C SER A 17 -6.64 2.43 18.89
N GLY A 18 -6.17 1.34 18.27
CA GLY A 18 -6.96 0.11 18.12
C GLY A 18 -7.37 -0.52 19.44
N ASN A 19 -6.49 -0.54 20.44
CA ASN A 19 -6.76 -1.14 21.76
C ASN A 19 -7.86 -0.39 22.51
N GLU A 20 -7.91 0.94 22.36
CA GLU A 20 -8.87 1.78 23.08
C GLU A 20 -10.11 2.13 22.24
N LYS A 21 -10.12 1.76 20.95
CA LYS A 21 -11.14 2.13 19.96
C LYS A 21 -11.38 3.65 19.89
N LYS A 22 -10.30 4.42 19.84
CA LYS A 22 -10.33 5.89 19.82
C LYS A 22 -9.59 6.46 18.63
N GLU A 23 -10.07 7.61 18.16
CA GLU A 23 -9.35 8.49 17.27
C GLU A 23 -8.75 9.64 18.07
N LEU A 24 -7.44 9.81 17.98
CA LEU A 24 -6.67 10.87 18.62
C LEU A 24 -6.23 11.86 17.56
N ARG A 25 -6.28 13.15 17.88
CA ARG A 25 -5.87 14.23 16.98
C ARG A 25 -4.78 15.04 17.62
N TYR A 26 -3.72 15.28 16.85
CA TYR A 26 -2.59 16.12 17.24
C TYR A 26 -2.36 17.17 16.17
N SER A 27 -1.90 18.36 16.52
CA SER A 27 -1.36 19.30 15.54
C SER A 27 -0.03 18.78 14.99
N LEU A 28 0.41 19.32 13.85
CA LEU A 28 1.67 18.89 13.22
C LEU A 28 2.93 19.14 14.07
N ASP A 29 2.86 20.05 15.05
CA ASP A 29 3.91 20.28 16.06
C ASP A 29 3.88 19.28 17.24
N GLY A 30 2.94 18.32 17.21
CA GLY A 30 2.83 17.23 18.19
C GLY A 30 1.96 17.56 19.41
N LYS A 31 1.30 18.72 19.47
CA LYS A 31 0.37 19.03 20.56
C LYS A 31 -0.94 18.25 20.41
N PHE A 32 -1.41 17.63 21.50
CA PHE A 32 -2.71 16.97 21.55
C PHE A 32 -3.86 17.98 21.38
N LEU A 33 -4.83 17.64 20.53
CA LEU A 33 -5.98 18.49 20.21
C LEU A 33 -7.28 17.87 20.72
N GLU A 34 -7.55 16.60 20.39
CA GLU A 34 -8.84 15.98 20.62
C GLU A 34 -8.72 14.45 20.73
N GLU A 35 -9.60 13.84 21.52
CA GLU A 35 -9.85 12.41 21.55
C GLU A 35 -11.35 12.16 21.38
N LYS A 36 -11.72 11.23 20.50
CA LYS A 36 -13.10 10.80 20.31
C LYS A 36 -13.20 9.28 20.13
N PRO A 37 -14.32 8.65 20.53
CA PRO A 37 -14.55 7.24 20.23
C PRO A 37 -14.62 7.02 18.72
N SER A 38 -14.04 5.92 18.25
CA SER A 38 -14.17 5.50 16.85
C SER A 38 -15.51 4.79 16.64
N PRO A 39 -16.24 5.10 15.56
CA PRO A 39 -17.52 4.45 15.28
C PRO A 39 -17.37 2.97 14.88
N VAL A 40 -16.18 2.56 14.42
CA VAL A 40 -15.87 1.19 14.00
C VAL A 40 -14.45 0.79 14.38
N TYR A 41 -14.19 -0.50 14.54
CA TYR A 41 -12.81 -0.99 14.58
C TYR A 41 -12.28 -1.06 13.14
N PHE A 42 -11.12 -0.48 12.84
CA PHE A 42 -10.56 -0.52 11.49
C PHE A 42 -9.06 -0.77 11.50
N GLN A 43 -8.56 -1.33 10.42
CA GLN A 43 -7.12 -1.51 10.21
C GLN A 43 -6.51 -0.28 9.54
N ASP A 44 -7.24 0.35 8.61
CA ASP A 44 -6.78 1.53 7.89
C ASP A 44 -7.95 2.47 7.57
N LYS A 45 -7.67 3.78 7.47
CA LYS A 45 -8.65 4.84 7.18
C LYS A 45 -8.06 5.85 6.21
N VAL A 46 -8.88 6.27 5.24
CA VAL A 46 -8.53 7.35 4.32
C VAL A 46 -9.69 8.32 4.18
N VAL A 47 -9.37 9.61 4.02
CA VAL A 47 -10.37 10.66 3.80
C VAL A 47 -10.48 10.94 2.32
N LEU A 48 -11.69 10.78 1.78
CA LEU A 48 -12.04 11.13 0.40
C LEU A 48 -13.12 12.21 0.41
N LYS A 49 -12.72 13.46 0.13
CA LYS A 49 -13.59 14.64 0.21
C LYS A 49 -14.25 14.73 1.59
N LYS A 50 -15.57 14.63 1.66
CA LYS A 50 -16.36 14.70 2.90
C LYS A 50 -16.63 13.32 3.54
N HIS A 51 -16.06 12.26 2.99
CA HIS A 51 -16.25 10.91 3.47
C HIS A 51 -14.97 10.35 4.08
N GLU A 52 -15.14 9.58 5.15
CA GLU A 52 -14.12 8.70 5.69
C GLU A 52 -14.37 7.30 5.15
N ILE A 53 -13.32 6.68 4.62
CA ILE A 53 -13.34 5.31 4.16
C ILE A 53 -12.56 4.48 5.16
N PHE A 54 -13.19 3.44 5.68
CA PHE A 54 -12.61 2.52 6.64
C PHE A 54 -12.39 1.18 5.99
N TYR A 55 -11.20 0.62 6.18
CA TYR A 55 -10.91 -0.77 5.90
C TYR A 55 -10.87 -1.56 7.21
N SER A 56 -11.75 -2.56 7.35
CA SER A 56 -11.79 -3.41 8.55
C SER A 56 -11.82 -4.89 8.20
N LYS A 57 -11.09 -5.67 8.97
CA LYS A 57 -11.14 -7.15 8.94
C LYS A 57 -11.87 -7.74 10.13
N ASP A 58 -12.36 -6.90 11.04
CA ASP A 58 -12.99 -7.36 12.27
C ASP A 58 -14.40 -7.88 11.98
N LEU A 59 -14.59 -9.17 12.24
CA LEU A 59 -15.86 -9.85 12.10
C LEU A 59 -16.93 -9.25 13.04
N ALA A 60 -16.55 -8.59 14.13
CA ALA A 60 -17.49 -7.93 15.04
C ALA A 60 -18.24 -6.77 14.36
N ASN A 61 -17.60 -6.06 13.42
CA ASN A 61 -18.28 -5.02 12.63
C ASN A 61 -19.33 -5.60 11.68
N LEU A 62 -19.32 -6.91 11.42
CA LEU A 62 -20.32 -7.59 10.58
C LEU A 62 -21.69 -7.67 11.24
N SER A 63 -21.73 -7.72 12.58
CA SER A 63 -22.98 -7.72 13.34
C SER A 63 -23.77 -6.42 13.16
N PHE A 64 -23.08 -5.30 12.96
CA PHE A 64 -23.69 -3.97 12.78
C PHE A 64 -24.55 -3.86 11.51
N PHE A 65 -24.21 -4.61 10.44
CA PHE A 65 -24.92 -4.54 9.16
C PHE A 65 -25.85 -5.73 8.88
N GLY A 66 -26.04 -6.63 9.85
CA GLY A 66 -27.05 -7.69 9.82
C GLY A 66 -26.89 -8.73 8.70
N ASN A 67 -25.76 -8.75 7.98
CA ASN A 67 -25.52 -9.66 6.86
C ASN A 67 -24.15 -10.32 7.06
N GLY A 68 -24.14 -11.65 7.17
CA GLY A 68 -22.95 -12.50 7.36
C GLY A 68 -21.97 -12.52 6.19
N ASN A 69 -21.92 -11.45 5.40
CA ASN A 69 -21.01 -11.28 4.27
C ASN A 69 -19.90 -10.33 4.71
N CYS A 70 -18.66 -10.83 4.69
CA CYS A 70 -17.43 -10.11 5.05
C CYS A 70 -17.21 -8.89 4.13
N TYR A 71 -17.79 -7.75 4.49
CA TYR A 71 -17.48 -6.49 3.83
C TYR A 71 -16.38 -5.81 4.61
N GLU A 72 -15.23 -5.65 3.96
CA GLU A 72 -14.06 -5.07 4.60
C GLU A 72 -13.95 -3.56 4.36
N LEU A 73 -14.88 -2.94 3.61
CA LEU A 73 -14.85 -1.51 3.29
C LEU A 73 -16.17 -0.80 3.62
N PHE A 74 -16.03 0.34 4.30
CA PHE A 74 -17.14 1.17 4.76
C PHE A 74 -16.88 2.63 4.37
N SER A 75 -17.92 3.38 4.06
CA SER A 75 -17.86 4.84 3.93
C SER A 75 -18.75 5.52 4.95
N MET A 76 -18.27 6.60 5.56
CA MET A 76 -19.06 7.44 6.46
C MET A 76 -19.03 8.88 5.96
N ASP A 77 -20.19 9.49 5.78
CA ASP A 77 -20.28 10.94 5.57
C ASP A 77 -19.99 11.64 6.90
N LYS A 78 -18.96 12.49 6.95
CA LYS A 78 -18.49 13.15 8.19
C LYS A 78 -19.58 14.01 8.86
N ILE A 79 -20.52 14.55 8.09
CA ILE A 79 -21.59 15.43 8.60
C ILE A 79 -22.78 14.60 9.06
N LYS A 80 -23.16 13.60 8.27
CA LYS A 80 -24.36 12.79 8.56
C LYS A 80 -24.10 11.66 9.55
N GLY A 81 -22.84 11.27 9.76
CA GLY A 81 -22.45 10.17 10.66
C GLY A 81 -22.96 8.79 10.23
N LYS A 82 -23.52 8.66 9.02
CA LYS A 82 -24.11 7.40 8.54
C LYS A 82 -23.05 6.56 7.84
N LEU A 83 -22.82 5.36 8.37
CA LEU A 83 -21.99 4.34 7.75
C LEU A 83 -22.74 3.63 6.60
N ASN A 84 -22.05 3.41 5.49
CA ASN A 84 -22.53 2.69 4.32
C ASN A 84 -21.50 1.63 3.92
N LEU A 85 -21.99 0.51 3.38
CA LEU A 85 -21.12 -0.53 2.83
C LEU A 85 -20.69 -0.17 1.41
N LEU A 86 -19.39 -0.25 1.15
CA LEU A 86 -18.86 -0.12 -0.19
C LEU A 86 -18.81 -1.49 -0.86
N LYS A 87 -19.41 -1.60 -2.03
CA LYS A 87 -19.48 -2.85 -2.80
C LYS A 87 -19.03 -2.58 -4.24
N SER A 88 -18.40 -3.58 -4.84
CA SER A 88 -18.28 -3.66 -6.30
C SER A 88 -19.55 -4.31 -6.84
N LYS A 89 -20.10 -3.79 -7.93
CA LYS A 89 -21.22 -4.42 -8.65
C LYS A 89 -20.77 -5.67 -9.43
N ASP A 90 -19.48 -5.72 -9.77
CA ASP A 90 -18.97 -6.63 -10.80
C ASP A 90 -18.22 -7.86 -10.23
N GLN A 91 -18.13 -8.00 -8.90
CA GLN A 91 -17.30 -9.03 -8.27
C GLN A 91 -17.96 -9.59 -6.99
N GLU A 92 -18.54 -10.79 -7.08
CA GLU A 92 -18.92 -11.60 -5.90
C GLU A 92 -17.71 -12.24 -5.20
N ASP A 93 -16.63 -12.50 -5.94
CA ASP A 93 -15.46 -13.27 -5.48
C ASP A 93 -14.49 -12.49 -4.58
N PHE A 94 -14.62 -11.17 -4.53
CA PHE A 94 -13.84 -10.33 -3.62
C PHE A 94 -14.12 -10.62 -2.12
N ARG A 95 -15.20 -11.38 -1.86
CA ARG A 95 -15.62 -11.88 -0.55
C ARG A 95 -14.75 -13.04 -0.02
N LYS A 96 -13.93 -13.68 -0.87
CA LYS A 96 -13.28 -14.96 -0.55
C LYS A 96 -11.87 -14.86 0.06
N PHE A 97 -11.24 -13.68 0.02
CA PHE A 97 -9.88 -13.48 0.52
C PHE A 97 -9.87 -12.56 1.74
N VAL A 98 -10.23 -13.16 2.87
CA VAL A 98 -9.91 -12.62 4.20
C VAL A 98 -8.49 -13.08 4.52
N ASP A 99 -7.49 -12.29 4.12
CA ASP A 99 -6.14 -12.48 4.64
C ASP A 99 -5.77 -11.30 5.55
N SER A 100 -5.30 -11.63 6.75
CA SER A 100 -5.02 -10.70 7.83
C SER A 100 -3.87 -9.74 7.54
N ARG A 101 -3.16 -9.87 6.40
CA ARG A 101 -1.89 -9.16 6.14
C ARG A 101 -1.86 -8.04 5.12
N THR A 102 -2.96 -7.66 4.45
CA THR A 102 -2.93 -6.43 3.64
C THR A 102 -2.55 -5.24 4.52
N ASN A 103 -1.31 -4.80 4.39
CA ASN A 103 -0.78 -3.58 4.99
C ASN A 103 -0.93 -2.48 3.94
N ASN A 104 -1.52 -1.34 4.33
CA ASN A 104 -1.78 -0.20 3.45
C ASN A 104 -2.60 -0.58 2.19
N PRO A 105 -3.86 -1.03 2.36
CA PRO A 105 -4.77 -1.35 1.25
C PRO A 105 -5.10 -0.15 0.35
N PHE A 106 -4.75 1.07 0.77
CA PHE A 106 -5.03 2.30 0.06
C PHE A 106 -3.77 2.90 -0.56
N PHE A 107 -3.90 3.39 -1.79
CA PHE A 107 -2.88 4.21 -2.44
C PHE A 107 -3.54 5.43 -3.08
N LYS A 108 -3.07 6.64 -2.74
CA LYS A 108 -3.58 7.88 -3.32
C LYS A 108 -2.60 8.42 -4.35
N PHE A 109 -3.11 8.79 -5.53
CA PHE A 109 -2.36 9.46 -6.58
C PHE A 109 -3.27 10.45 -7.31
N GLU A 110 -2.87 11.73 -7.32
CA GLU A 110 -3.72 12.84 -7.77
C GLU A 110 -5.12 12.76 -7.09
N ASP A 111 -6.20 12.86 -7.89
CA ASP A 111 -7.59 12.76 -7.42
C ASP A 111 -8.09 11.31 -7.29
N ASN A 112 -7.24 10.31 -7.55
CA ASN A 112 -7.63 8.91 -7.48
C ASN A 112 -7.23 8.27 -6.14
N LEU A 113 -8.13 7.45 -5.62
CA LEU A 113 -7.90 6.64 -4.43
C LEU A 113 -8.02 5.18 -4.83
N PHE A 114 -6.91 4.47 -4.84
CA PHE A 114 -6.86 3.07 -5.17
C PHE A 114 -7.08 2.20 -3.95
N PHE A 115 -7.75 1.07 -4.16
CA PHE A 115 -7.92 0.04 -3.16
C PHE A 115 -7.59 -1.33 -3.73
N TYR A 116 -6.87 -2.13 -2.95
CA TYR A 116 -6.45 -3.49 -3.31
C TYR A 116 -6.19 -4.35 -2.07
N LYS A 117 -6.11 -5.67 -2.27
CA LYS A 117 -5.78 -6.66 -1.23
C LYS A 117 -4.61 -7.52 -1.65
N PHE A 118 -4.00 -8.23 -0.71
CA PHE A 118 -3.09 -9.34 -1.06
C PHE A 118 -3.85 -10.41 -1.86
N PHE A 119 -3.14 -11.10 -2.75
CA PHE A 119 -3.67 -12.20 -3.57
C PHE A 119 -4.83 -11.86 -4.52
N THR A 120 -5.25 -10.59 -4.60
CA THR A 120 -6.22 -10.16 -5.59
C THR A 120 -5.58 -10.03 -6.96
N ASP A 121 -6.39 -10.21 -8.00
CA ASP A 121 -6.05 -9.85 -9.37
C ASP A 121 -6.58 -8.47 -9.75
N THR A 122 -7.26 -7.75 -8.87
CA THR A 122 -7.98 -6.53 -9.24
C THR A 122 -7.60 -5.35 -8.35
N ILE A 123 -7.27 -4.23 -8.99
CA ILE A 123 -7.07 -2.93 -8.32
C ILE A 123 -8.27 -2.06 -8.65
N PHE A 124 -8.90 -1.52 -7.62
CA PHE A 124 -10.09 -0.68 -7.75
C PHE A 124 -9.71 0.79 -7.64
N ASN A 125 -10.39 1.64 -8.40
CA ASN A 125 -10.53 3.04 -8.07
C ASN A 125 -11.76 3.19 -7.16
N LEU A 126 -11.55 3.79 -6.00
CA LEU A 126 -12.56 3.98 -4.98
C LEU A 126 -13.17 5.37 -5.10
N SER A 127 -14.49 5.41 -5.05
CA SER A 127 -15.27 6.63 -4.88
C SER A 127 -16.05 6.57 -3.57
N GLU A 128 -16.72 7.67 -3.21
CA GLU A 128 -17.56 7.75 -2.00
C GLU A 128 -18.68 6.70 -1.97
N LYS A 129 -19.08 6.16 -3.13
CA LYS A 129 -20.27 5.31 -3.29
C LYS A 129 -19.98 3.91 -3.79
N GLU A 130 -18.92 3.73 -4.57
CA GLU A 130 -18.66 2.47 -5.26
C GLU A 130 -17.18 2.23 -5.52
N LEU A 131 -16.87 0.94 -5.69
CA LEU A 131 -15.60 0.43 -6.16
C LEU A 131 -15.69 0.18 -7.67
N LYS A 132 -14.88 0.87 -8.47
CA LYS A 132 -14.76 0.63 -9.92
C LYS A 132 -13.47 -0.09 -10.24
N ILE A 133 -13.51 -1.06 -11.13
CA ILE A 133 -12.29 -1.73 -11.60
C ILE A 133 -11.42 -0.72 -12.35
N ARG A 134 -10.16 -0.58 -11.92
CA ARG A 134 -9.15 0.22 -12.63
C ARG A 134 -8.19 -0.67 -13.40
N TYR A 135 -7.68 -1.70 -12.73
CA TYR A 135 -6.73 -2.65 -13.32
C TYR A 135 -7.13 -4.09 -13.00
N VAL A 136 -6.88 -4.97 -13.97
CA VAL A 136 -6.91 -6.42 -13.80
C VAL A 136 -5.51 -6.95 -14.09
N ILE A 137 -4.92 -7.60 -13.10
CA ILE A 137 -3.62 -8.24 -13.10
C ILE A 137 -3.79 -9.64 -13.65
N LYS A 138 -3.24 -9.90 -14.83
CA LYS A 138 -3.30 -11.22 -15.45
C LYS A 138 -1.91 -11.86 -15.43
N PHE A 139 -1.77 -12.94 -14.67
CA PHE A 139 -0.56 -13.77 -14.64
C PHE A 139 -0.61 -14.91 -15.67
N GLN A 140 -1.43 -14.77 -16.73
CA GLN A 140 -1.68 -15.82 -17.73
C GLN A 140 -2.03 -17.15 -17.04
N GLU A 141 -1.40 -18.26 -17.44
CA GLU A 141 -1.59 -19.61 -16.88
C GLU A 141 -1.02 -19.78 -15.46
N ARG A 142 -0.31 -18.78 -14.94
CA ARG A 142 0.29 -18.81 -13.59
C ARG A 142 -0.58 -18.12 -12.54
N GLY A 143 -1.75 -17.62 -12.91
CA GLY A 143 -2.68 -17.00 -11.95
C GLY A 143 -3.25 -18.01 -10.96
N ILE A 144 -3.69 -17.53 -9.80
CA ILE A 144 -4.22 -18.37 -8.74
C ILE A 144 -5.61 -18.91 -9.11
N PRO A 145 -5.82 -20.23 -9.19
CA PRO A 145 -7.13 -20.80 -9.48
C PRO A 145 -8.16 -20.47 -8.39
N SER A 146 -9.43 -20.30 -8.78
CA SER A 146 -10.53 -19.95 -7.86
C SER A 146 -10.77 -20.97 -6.75
N ASN A 147 -10.36 -22.23 -6.94
CA ASN A 147 -10.48 -23.32 -5.98
C ASN A 147 -9.23 -23.51 -5.08
N PHE A 148 -8.12 -22.81 -5.34
CA PHE A 148 -6.85 -22.98 -4.64
C PHE A 148 -7.01 -22.79 -3.12
N TRP A 149 -7.79 -21.79 -2.73
CA TRP A 149 -7.93 -21.35 -1.35
C TRP A 149 -8.87 -22.16 -0.49
N LYS A 150 -9.64 -23.08 -1.08
CA LYS A 150 -10.54 -23.96 -0.33
C LYS A 150 -9.77 -25.03 0.48
N LYS A 151 -8.47 -25.20 0.21
CA LYS A 151 -7.66 -26.33 0.71
C LYS A 151 -6.72 -26.00 1.87
N ASN A 152 -6.33 -24.73 2.06
CA ASN A 152 -5.24 -24.35 2.97
C ASN A 152 -5.68 -23.31 4.00
N SER A 153 -5.40 -23.56 5.28
CA SER A 153 -5.91 -22.72 6.38
C SER A 153 -4.90 -21.69 6.89
N ARG A 154 -3.59 -21.98 6.88
CA ARG A 154 -2.55 -21.03 7.36
C ARG A 154 -1.86 -20.30 6.21
N TYR A 155 -1.42 -19.06 6.47
CA TYR A 155 -0.73 -18.24 5.46
C TYR A 155 0.61 -18.83 5.01
N SER A 156 1.42 -19.39 5.92
CA SER A 156 2.70 -20.01 5.55
C SER A 156 2.47 -21.17 4.58
N GLU A 157 1.52 -22.05 4.89
CA GLU A 157 1.10 -23.16 4.03
C GLU A 157 0.60 -22.65 2.66
N LYS A 158 -0.10 -21.53 2.65
CA LYS A 158 -0.58 -20.87 1.42
C LYS A 158 0.59 -20.39 0.55
N ILE A 159 1.61 -19.74 1.11
CA ILE A 159 2.80 -19.31 0.36
C ILE A 159 3.57 -20.51 -0.16
N GLU A 160 3.82 -21.51 0.70
CA GLU A 160 4.51 -22.75 0.30
C GLU A 160 3.77 -23.47 -0.83
N ALA A 161 2.43 -23.53 -0.77
CA ALA A 161 1.61 -24.11 -1.83
C ALA A 161 1.71 -23.31 -3.15
N LEU A 162 1.70 -21.98 -3.10
CA LEU A 162 1.87 -21.13 -4.28
C LEU A 162 3.24 -21.35 -4.92
N GLU A 163 4.29 -21.50 -4.11
CA GLU A 163 5.65 -21.80 -4.59
C GLU A 163 5.74 -23.17 -5.24
N LYS A 164 5.17 -24.20 -4.58
CA LYS A 164 5.14 -25.58 -5.09
C LYS A 164 4.38 -25.69 -6.42
N GLU A 165 3.24 -25.01 -6.54
CA GLU A 165 2.42 -25.00 -7.75
C GLU A 165 2.91 -24.00 -8.81
N ARG A 166 3.98 -23.23 -8.51
CA ARG A 166 4.56 -22.19 -9.39
C ARG A 166 3.50 -21.17 -9.81
N LEU A 167 2.67 -20.74 -8.88
CA LEU A 167 1.64 -19.73 -9.07
C LEU A 167 2.19 -18.35 -8.73
N ALA A 168 1.81 -17.35 -9.53
CA ALA A 168 2.13 -15.96 -9.31
C ALA A 168 0.98 -15.26 -8.56
N TYR A 169 1.33 -14.36 -7.65
CA TYR A 169 0.35 -13.65 -6.84
C TYR A 169 0.73 -12.20 -6.58
N PHE A 170 -0.27 -11.32 -6.56
CA PHE A 170 -0.04 -9.92 -6.20
C PHE A 170 0.30 -9.79 -4.71
N SER A 171 1.39 -9.08 -4.41
CA SER A 171 1.93 -8.96 -3.04
C SER A 171 1.40 -7.75 -2.27
N GLY A 172 0.37 -7.05 -2.76
CA GLY A 172 -0.19 -5.87 -2.09
C GLY A 172 0.64 -4.59 -2.24
N ARG A 173 1.62 -4.56 -3.14
CA ARG A 173 2.46 -3.38 -3.41
C ARG A 173 2.14 -2.84 -4.80
N PHE A 174 1.50 -1.68 -4.85
CA PHE A 174 1.04 -1.04 -6.08
C PHE A 174 1.43 0.44 -6.11
N PHE A 175 1.67 0.93 -7.32
CA PHE A 175 1.97 2.32 -7.61
C PHE A 175 1.41 2.74 -8.96
N GLU A 176 0.85 3.94 -8.98
CA GLU A 176 0.52 4.65 -10.20
C GLU A 176 1.21 6.01 -10.20
N SER A 177 1.78 6.38 -11.35
CA SER A 177 2.21 7.74 -11.67
C SER A 177 1.60 8.19 -12.99
N VAL A 178 1.87 9.42 -13.42
CA VAL A 178 1.48 9.92 -14.76
C VAL A 178 2.01 9.01 -15.87
N ARG A 179 3.25 8.52 -15.74
CA ARG A 179 3.96 7.83 -16.83
C ARG A 179 3.91 6.30 -16.76
N PHE A 180 3.86 5.70 -15.57
CA PHE A 180 3.90 4.25 -15.43
C PHE A 180 3.00 3.73 -14.32
N VAL A 181 2.66 2.46 -14.43
CA VAL A 181 2.06 1.63 -13.38
C VAL A 181 3.10 0.64 -12.93
N SER A 182 3.22 0.43 -11.63
CA SER A 182 4.16 -0.53 -11.06
C SER A 182 3.46 -1.38 -10.00
N LEU A 183 3.81 -2.66 -9.95
CA LEU A 183 3.37 -3.56 -8.90
C LEU A 183 4.48 -4.55 -8.54
N VAL A 184 4.37 -5.15 -7.36
CA VAL A 184 5.23 -6.27 -6.98
C VAL A 184 4.39 -7.52 -6.79
N TYR A 185 4.84 -8.62 -7.37
CA TYR A 185 4.20 -9.93 -7.27
C TYR A 185 5.18 -10.99 -6.76
N GLY A 186 4.67 -12.01 -6.08
CA GLY A 186 5.44 -13.18 -5.70
C GLY A 186 5.41 -14.24 -6.79
N TYR A 187 6.55 -14.86 -7.08
CA TYR A 187 6.66 -16.00 -7.99
C TYR A 187 7.88 -16.86 -7.64
N GLN A 188 7.66 -18.16 -7.40
CA GLN A 188 8.72 -19.13 -7.06
C GLN A 188 9.66 -18.63 -5.94
N GLY A 189 9.10 -18.14 -4.83
CA GLY A 189 9.86 -17.61 -3.68
C GLY A 189 10.50 -16.24 -3.90
N ASN A 190 10.36 -15.64 -5.09
CA ASN A 190 10.95 -14.34 -5.40
C ASN A 190 9.89 -13.23 -5.40
N SER A 191 10.31 -12.02 -4.99
CA SER A 191 9.56 -10.79 -5.24
C SER A 191 9.97 -10.23 -6.61
N VAL A 192 9.04 -10.21 -7.56
CA VAL A 192 9.27 -9.71 -8.91
C VAL A 192 8.62 -8.34 -9.06
N TRP A 193 9.40 -7.38 -9.54
CA TRP A 193 8.97 -6.03 -9.84
C TRP A 193 8.45 -5.93 -11.28
N TYR A 194 7.17 -5.61 -11.42
CA TYR A 194 6.55 -5.27 -12.69
C TYR A 194 6.47 -3.75 -12.85
N ILE A 195 6.91 -3.24 -13.99
CA ILE A 195 6.74 -1.84 -14.41
C ILE A 195 6.18 -1.80 -15.81
N ARG A 196 5.14 -1.00 -16.03
CA ARG A 196 4.56 -0.73 -17.35
C ARG A 196 4.50 0.76 -17.62
N ASP A 197 5.08 1.18 -18.74
CA ASP A 197 4.89 2.52 -19.29
C ASP A 197 3.47 2.65 -19.89
N LYS A 198 2.75 3.69 -19.45
CA LYS A 198 1.35 3.94 -19.84
C LYS A 198 1.22 4.43 -21.28
N LYS A 199 2.25 5.08 -21.83
CA LYS A 199 2.21 5.72 -23.16
C LYS A 199 2.55 4.75 -24.29
N ASN A 200 3.56 3.91 -24.11
CA ASN A 200 4.10 3.05 -25.18
C ASN A 200 3.91 1.55 -24.93
N SER A 201 3.20 1.15 -23.87
CA SER A 201 2.93 -0.25 -23.52
C SER A 201 4.16 -1.13 -23.29
N LYS A 202 5.37 -0.56 -23.17
CA LYS A 202 6.54 -1.32 -22.75
C LYS A 202 6.37 -1.77 -21.31
N GLN A 203 6.75 -3.01 -21.04
CA GLN A 203 6.71 -3.58 -19.70
C GLN A 203 8.00 -4.33 -19.37
N ILE A 204 8.37 -4.30 -18.10
CA ILE A 204 9.55 -4.97 -17.54
C ILE A 204 9.08 -5.80 -16.36
N ASN A 205 9.58 -7.03 -16.27
CA ASN A 205 9.53 -7.87 -15.07
C ASN A 205 10.97 -8.10 -14.63
N SER A 206 11.33 -7.75 -13.41
CA SER A 206 12.68 -7.95 -12.92
C SER A 206 12.75 -8.21 -11.42
N LEU A 207 13.76 -8.94 -10.98
CA LEU A 207 14.09 -9.11 -9.55
C LEU A 207 14.75 -7.86 -8.97
N SER A 208 15.43 -7.10 -9.81
CA SER A 208 16.07 -5.82 -9.46
C SER A 208 16.12 -4.87 -10.66
N ILE A 209 16.26 -3.57 -10.40
CA ILE A 209 16.52 -2.56 -11.42
C ILE A 209 17.87 -1.93 -11.12
N ARG A 210 18.78 -1.97 -12.08
CA ARG A 210 20.10 -1.35 -11.95
C ARG A 210 20.03 0.14 -12.26
N LEU A 211 20.49 0.97 -11.33
CA LEU A 211 20.81 2.36 -11.58
C LEU A 211 22.22 2.43 -12.18
N GLU A 212 22.32 2.33 -13.52
CA GLU A 212 23.61 2.27 -14.23
C GLU A 212 24.58 3.37 -13.82
N LYS A 213 24.10 4.61 -13.65
CA LYS A 213 24.92 5.75 -13.25
C LYS A 213 25.66 5.52 -11.93
N TYR A 214 25.09 4.74 -11.01
CA TYR A 214 25.64 4.51 -9.67
C TYR A 214 26.07 3.06 -9.46
N ASP A 215 25.98 2.23 -10.50
CA ASP A 215 26.21 0.80 -10.44
C ASP A 215 25.48 0.10 -9.28
N LEU A 216 24.21 0.47 -9.06
CA LEU A 216 23.45 0.02 -7.90
C LEU A 216 22.20 -0.76 -8.30
N ASP A 217 22.08 -1.99 -7.86
CA ASP A 217 20.86 -2.78 -7.99
C ASP A 217 19.82 -2.41 -6.92
N LEU A 218 18.60 -2.13 -7.38
CA LEU A 218 17.45 -1.84 -6.54
C LEU A 218 16.44 -2.97 -6.61
N PHE A 219 16.15 -3.58 -5.46
CA PHE A 219 15.06 -4.53 -5.33
C PHE A 219 13.69 -3.83 -5.38
N PRO A 220 12.58 -4.55 -5.58
CA PRO A 220 11.26 -3.94 -5.51
C PRO A 220 11.05 -3.14 -4.22
N PRO A 221 10.55 -1.89 -4.30
CA PRO A 221 10.46 -1.01 -3.14
C PRO A 221 9.46 -1.53 -2.11
N LEU A 222 9.69 -1.15 -0.85
CA LEU A 222 8.79 -1.47 0.26
C LEU A 222 7.57 -0.55 0.28
N GLN A 223 7.76 0.72 -0.07
CA GLN A 223 6.71 1.72 -0.07
C GLN A 223 6.84 2.64 -1.28
N PHE A 224 5.68 2.94 -1.86
CA PHE A 224 5.57 3.92 -2.93
C PHE A 224 5.07 5.26 -2.40
N SER A 225 5.38 6.31 -3.14
CA SER A 225 4.99 7.70 -2.87
C SER A 225 4.52 8.35 -4.16
N GLU A 226 3.70 9.39 -4.10
CA GLU A 226 3.11 10.04 -5.29
C GLU A 226 4.09 10.27 -6.46
N ASN A 227 5.35 10.63 -6.17
CA ASN A 227 6.36 10.95 -7.18
C ASN A 227 7.58 10.01 -7.17
N GLY A 228 7.45 8.81 -6.61
CA GLY A 228 8.64 8.00 -6.35
C GLY A 228 8.43 6.78 -5.49
N PHE A 229 9.53 6.28 -4.95
CA PHE A 229 9.52 5.20 -3.96
C PHE A 229 10.60 5.38 -2.91
N PHE A 230 10.38 4.74 -1.76
CA PHE A 230 11.27 4.77 -0.62
C PHE A 230 11.87 3.39 -0.36
N TYR A 231 13.14 3.39 0.03
CA TYR A 231 13.83 2.26 0.63
C TYR A 231 14.22 2.60 2.06
N PHE A 232 14.03 1.65 2.96
CA PHE A 232 14.56 1.67 4.31
C PHE A 232 15.72 0.70 4.36
N ILE A 233 16.95 1.23 4.41
CA ILE A 233 18.16 0.43 4.38
C ILE A 233 18.75 0.48 5.80
N PRO A 234 18.84 -0.66 6.53
CA PRO A 234 19.47 -0.68 7.84
C PRO A 234 20.87 -0.05 7.79
N ALA A 235 21.25 0.76 8.79
CA ALA A 235 22.51 1.52 8.77
C ALA A 235 23.73 0.62 8.49
N LYS A 236 23.81 -0.53 9.17
CA LYS A 236 24.81 -1.58 8.91
C LYS A 236 24.85 -2.05 7.44
N ALA A 237 23.69 -2.29 6.83
CA ALA A 237 23.59 -2.72 5.43
C ALA A 237 23.99 -1.61 4.47
N PHE A 238 23.59 -0.36 4.76
CA PHE A 238 23.98 0.81 3.98
C PHE A 238 25.50 1.01 4.00
N LYS A 239 26.13 0.99 5.18
CA LYS A 239 27.59 1.09 5.30
C LYS A 239 28.32 0.00 4.51
N ARG A 240 27.87 -1.24 4.61
CA ARG A 240 28.44 -2.36 3.84
C ARG A 240 28.30 -2.17 2.33
N LEU A 241 27.15 -1.68 1.87
CA LEU A 241 26.91 -1.39 0.46
C LEU A 241 27.87 -0.32 -0.07
N ILE A 242 28.06 0.78 0.67
CA ILE A 242 28.92 1.88 0.25
C ILE A 242 30.41 1.50 0.33
N ASN A 243 30.84 0.86 1.42
CA ASN A 243 32.24 0.50 1.64
C ASN A 243 32.68 -0.71 0.81
N GLY A 244 31.75 -1.61 0.48
CA GLY A 244 31.99 -2.79 -0.35
C GLY A 244 31.88 -2.53 -1.85
N HIS A 245 31.60 -1.28 -2.27
CA HIS A 245 31.44 -0.95 -3.67
C HIS A 245 32.78 -1.00 -4.41
N SER A 246 32.84 -1.73 -5.53
CA SER A 246 34.07 -1.96 -6.30
C SER A 246 34.71 -0.67 -6.83
N ASN A 247 33.88 0.35 -7.13
CA ASN A 247 34.34 1.68 -7.51
C ASN A 247 33.62 2.76 -6.68
N PRO A 248 34.14 3.17 -5.51
CA PRO A 248 33.48 4.16 -4.65
C PRO A 248 33.34 5.55 -5.27
N SER A 249 34.11 5.86 -6.33
CA SER A 249 34.09 7.18 -6.97
C SER A 249 32.80 7.44 -7.76
N ILE A 250 32.11 6.38 -8.20
CA ILE A 250 30.85 6.48 -8.96
C ILE A 250 29.64 6.81 -8.06
N LEU A 251 29.77 6.56 -6.76
CA LEU A 251 28.71 6.83 -5.79
C LEU A 251 28.64 8.33 -5.47
N PRO A 252 27.42 8.89 -5.28
CA PRO A 252 27.24 10.28 -4.86
C PRO A 252 28.05 10.58 -3.60
N TYR A 253 28.69 11.75 -3.54
CA TYR A 253 29.46 12.18 -2.37
C TYR A 253 28.67 12.05 -1.06
N ARG A 254 27.40 12.48 -1.06
CA ARG A 254 26.49 12.36 0.08
C ARG A 254 26.33 10.92 0.61
N PHE A 255 26.43 9.90 -0.23
CA PHE A 255 26.29 8.52 0.23
C PHE A 255 27.47 8.11 1.12
N ARG A 256 28.69 8.55 0.75
CA ARG A 256 29.90 8.33 1.54
C ARG A 256 29.86 9.14 2.83
N GLU A 257 29.54 10.43 2.74
CA GLU A 257 29.38 11.31 3.90
C GLU A 257 28.42 10.71 4.95
N ILE A 258 27.25 10.23 4.51
CA ILE A 258 26.29 9.56 5.39
C ILE A 258 26.89 8.27 5.96
N ALA A 259 27.48 7.40 5.13
CA ALA A 259 28.06 6.14 5.59
C ALA A 259 29.19 6.32 6.62
N ASP A 260 30.03 7.35 6.44
CA ASP A 260 31.14 7.69 7.34
C ASP A 260 30.63 8.21 8.68
N SER A 261 29.52 8.97 8.67
CA SER A 261 28.92 9.54 9.89
C SER A 261 28.08 8.56 10.72
N LEU A 262 27.57 7.48 10.12
CA LEU A 262 26.67 6.53 10.77
C LEU A 262 27.40 5.50 11.63
N ASN A 263 26.83 5.12 12.76
CA ASN A 263 27.14 3.88 13.47
C ASN A 263 26.29 2.72 12.93
N GLU A 264 26.76 1.47 13.09
CA GLU A 264 26.00 0.29 12.62
C GLU A 264 24.64 0.10 13.32
N SER A 265 24.52 0.61 14.55
CA SER A 265 23.31 0.55 15.38
C SER A 265 22.34 1.71 15.16
N ASP A 266 22.69 2.67 14.31
CA ASP A 266 21.83 3.82 14.05
C ASP A 266 20.56 3.41 13.30
N ASN A 267 19.58 4.32 13.30
CA ASN A 267 18.33 4.15 12.57
C ASN A 267 18.58 3.90 11.07
N PRO A 268 17.65 3.22 10.37
CA PRO A 268 17.77 2.99 8.94
C PRO A 268 17.92 4.27 8.12
N VAL A 269 18.74 4.19 7.06
CA VAL A 269 18.83 5.24 6.05
C VAL A 269 17.63 5.14 5.13
N ILE A 270 16.93 6.27 4.95
CA ILE A 270 15.82 6.37 4.01
C ILE A 270 16.36 6.87 2.67
N LEU A 271 16.33 6.01 1.65
CA LEU A 271 16.62 6.41 0.28
C LEU A 271 15.30 6.71 -0.44
N ARG A 272 15.13 7.96 -0.85
CA ARG A 272 14.01 8.40 -1.70
C ARG A 272 14.48 8.47 -3.16
N ILE A 273 13.80 7.75 -4.03
CA ILE A 273 14.01 7.82 -5.48
C ILE A 273 12.81 8.52 -6.10
N ASN A 274 13.07 9.70 -6.65
CA ASN A 274 12.07 10.49 -7.36
C ASN A 274 12.08 10.13 -8.83
N LEU A 275 10.88 9.93 -9.38
CA LEU A 275 10.68 9.62 -10.78
C LEU A 275 10.40 10.95 -11.48
N LEU A 276 11.39 11.45 -12.21
CA LEU A 276 11.27 12.72 -12.91
C LEU A 276 10.29 12.58 -14.08
N ASN A 277 9.27 13.44 -14.12
CA ASN A 277 8.38 13.60 -15.25
C ASN A 277 9.16 14.25 -16.41
N LYS A 278 9.83 13.42 -17.21
CA LYS A 278 10.29 13.76 -18.56
C LYS A 278 9.45 13.00 -19.57
#